data_AF-A0A6A4HMX7-F1
#
_entry.id   AF-A0A6A4HMX7-F1
#
_cell.length_a   1.000
_cell.length_b   1.000
_cell.length_c   1.000
_cell.angle_alpha   90.00
_cell.angle_beta   90.00
_cell.angle_gamma   90.00
#
_symmetry.space_group_name_H-M   'P 1'
#
loop_
_entity.id
_entity.type
_entity.pdbx_description
1 polymer ?
#
loop_
_entity_poly.entity_id
_entity_poly.type
_entity_poly.pdbx_seq_one_letter_code
_entity_poly.pdbx_strand_id
1 'polypeptide(L)'
;PYTVRPFSAGELQKATSPIHKQRMKDFNYKLSKQRITVEHAFGCLKLHFRSHQYMGLHENIQDVWWVIDAMMIVHNMSLYYKDHPDRLEDYSEELNNDGTGDWDADILPEVTQDNVRGPANIPHHETPNWLKREGYKLHNTLLDTVCPIENYQ
;
A
#
# COMPACT_ATOMS: atom_id res chain seq x y z
N PRO A 1 -2.01 -13.09 -3.61
CA PRO A 1 -1.16 -12.26 -2.72
C PRO A 1 -1.93 -11.79 -1.48
N TYR A 2 -1.35 -11.92 -0.28
CA TYR A 2 -1.97 -11.41 0.96
C TYR A 2 -1.72 -9.91 1.08
N THR A 3 -2.78 -9.12 1.13
CA THR A 3 -2.68 -7.72 1.50
C THR A 3 -2.69 -7.60 3.02
N VAL A 4 -1.66 -6.93 3.57
CA VAL A 4 -1.64 -6.56 4.98
C VAL A 4 -2.78 -5.57 5.21
N ARG A 5 -3.74 -5.93 6.05
CA ARG A 5 -4.93 -5.12 6.34
C ARG A 5 -5.01 -4.78 7.82
N PRO A 6 -5.66 -3.67 8.19
CA PRO A 6 -5.99 -3.41 9.58
C PRO A 6 -6.89 -4.52 10.16
N PHE A 7 -6.79 -4.77 11.47
CA PHE A 7 -7.78 -5.55 12.20
C PHE A 7 -9.14 -4.88 12.15
N SER A 8 -10.16 -5.63 11.77
CA SER A 8 -11.56 -5.19 11.72
C SER A 8 -12.16 -5.01 13.11
N ALA A 9 -13.26 -4.28 13.19
CA ALA A 9 -14.01 -4.10 14.44
C ALA A 9 -14.44 -5.45 15.06
N GLY A 10 -14.82 -6.44 14.22
CA GLY A 10 -15.18 -7.78 14.69
C GLY A 10 -13.99 -8.56 15.26
N GLU A 11 -12.79 -8.39 14.71
CA GLU A 11 -11.56 -8.97 15.25
C GLU A 11 -11.17 -8.30 16.58
N LEU A 12 -11.29 -6.98 16.68
CA LEU A 12 -11.04 -6.23 17.93
C LEU A 12 -12.01 -6.57 19.06
N GLN A 13 -13.26 -6.95 18.74
CA GLN A 13 -14.23 -7.43 19.73
C GLN A 13 -13.92 -8.85 20.22
N LYS A 14 -13.31 -9.68 19.36
CA LYS A 14 -12.91 -11.06 19.68
C LYS A 14 -11.56 -11.16 20.41
N ALA A 15 -10.89 -10.03 20.64
CA ALA A 15 -9.59 -10.00 21.32
C ALA A 15 -9.69 -10.63 22.72
N THR A 16 -8.78 -11.56 23.02
CA THR A 16 -8.77 -12.36 24.25
C THR A 16 -8.58 -11.53 25.52
N SER A 17 -7.93 -10.36 25.42
CA SER A 17 -7.68 -9.48 26.56
C SER A 17 -7.67 -8.00 26.16
N PRO A 18 -7.87 -7.06 27.11
CA PRO A 18 -7.73 -5.63 26.87
C PRO A 18 -6.35 -5.25 26.31
N ILE A 19 -5.30 -5.91 26.81
CA ILE A 19 -3.92 -5.73 26.35
C ILE A 19 -3.81 -6.14 24.87
N HIS A 20 -4.34 -7.29 24.50
CA HIS A 20 -4.32 -7.75 23.12
C HIS A 20 -5.11 -6.82 22.19
N LYS A 21 -6.26 -6.32 22.65
CA LYS A 21 -7.04 -5.31 21.93
C LYS A 21 -6.25 -4.01 21.71
N GLN A 22 -5.49 -3.55 22.70
CA GLN A 22 -4.65 -2.37 22.57
C GLN A 22 -3.52 -2.60 21.56
N ARG A 23 -2.85 -3.76 21.61
CA ARG A 23 -1.83 -4.14 20.62
C ARG A 23 -2.34 -4.09 19.18
N MET A 24 -3.53 -4.65 18.94
CA MET A 24 -4.16 -4.64 17.62
C MET A 24 -4.50 -3.22 17.14
N LYS A 25 -4.94 -2.34 18.04
CA LYS A 25 -5.18 -0.91 17.72
C LYS A 25 -3.89 -0.18 17.35
N ASP A 26 -2.82 -0.40 18.09
CA ASP A 26 -1.53 0.23 17.82
C ASP A 26 -0.91 -0.29 16.51
N PHE A 27 -1.12 -1.57 16.19
CA PHE A 27 -0.77 -2.11 14.89
C PHE A 27 -1.52 -1.39 13.77
N ASN A 28 -2.85 -1.23 13.89
CA ASN A 28 -3.64 -0.49 12.91
C ASN A 28 -3.14 0.95 12.76
N TYR A 29 -2.81 1.63 13.86
CA TYR A 29 -2.27 2.99 13.84
C TYR A 29 -0.93 3.06 13.10
N LYS A 30 0.02 2.17 13.41
CA LYS A 30 1.33 2.09 12.73
C LYS A 30 1.17 1.78 11.25
N LEU A 31 0.28 0.84 10.89
CA LEU A 31 -0.01 0.50 9.51
C LEU A 31 -0.57 1.70 8.74
N SER A 32 -1.55 2.41 9.29
CA SER A 32 -2.09 3.63 8.67
C SER A 32 -1.03 4.71 8.51
N LYS A 33 -0.19 4.94 9.53
CA LYS A 33 0.91 5.91 9.44
C LYS A 33 1.90 5.56 8.31
N GLN A 34 2.24 4.28 8.18
CA GLN A 34 3.11 3.81 7.11
C GLN A 34 2.47 3.97 5.74
N ARG A 35 1.17 3.66 5.59
CA ARG A 35 0.42 3.87 4.34
C ARG A 35 0.44 5.33 3.92
N ILE A 36 0.13 6.25 4.83
CA ILE A 36 0.20 7.70 4.57
C ILE A 36 1.60 8.11 4.11
N THR A 37 2.66 7.59 4.73
CA THR A 37 4.04 7.89 4.33
C THR A 37 4.34 7.40 2.91
N VAL A 38 3.90 6.18 2.58
CA VAL A 38 4.05 5.59 1.25
C VAL A 38 3.21 6.37 0.22
N GLU A 39 1.98 6.75 0.56
CA GLU A 39 1.08 7.56 -0.27
C GLU A 39 1.70 8.93 -0.58
N HIS A 40 2.24 9.63 0.43
CA HIS A 40 2.96 10.88 0.20
C HIS A 40 4.18 10.69 -0.70
N ALA A 41 4.96 9.61 -0.50
CA ALA A 41 6.09 9.32 -1.37
C ALA A 41 5.65 9.11 -2.83
N PHE A 42 4.58 8.34 -3.07
CA PHE A 42 4.01 8.16 -4.39
C PHE A 42 3.41 9.46 -4.96
N GLY A 43 2.82 10.32 -4.13
CA GLY A 43 2.38 11.66 -4.52
C GLY A 43 3.54 12.51 -5.04
N CYS A 44 4.65 12.55 -4.31
CA CYS A 44 5.87 13.24 -4.74
C CYS A 44 6.45 12.67 -6.03
N LEU A 45 6.39 11.35 -6.23
CA LEU A 45 6.82 10.71 -7.49
C LEU A 45 5.90 11.07 -8.66
N LYS A 46 4.57 11.06 -8.45
CA LYS A 46 3.58 11.41 -9.48
C LYS A 46 3.73 12.86 -9.94
N LEU A 47 4.07 13.77 -9.02
CA LEU A 47 4.36 15.17 -9.33
C LEU A 47 5.61 15.34 -10.19
N HIS A 48 6.69 14.61 -9.89
CA HIS A 48 7.94 14.68 -10.67
C HIS A 48 7.83 13.97 -12.02
N PHE A 49 7.10 12.86 -12.08
CA PHE A 49 7.01 12.00 -13.25
C PHE A 49 5.59 12.02 -13.80
N ARG A 50 5.22 13.11 -14.51
CA ARG A 50 3.97 13.16 -15.28
C ARG A 50 3.83 11.99 -16.27
N SER A 51 4.95 11.37 -16.66
CA SER A 51 4.97 10.11 -17.43
C SER A 51 4.15 8.98 -16.79
N HIS A 52 3.90 9.02 -15.48
CA HIS A 52 3.03 8.08 -14.78
C HIS A 52 1.57 8.18 -15.21
N GLN A 53 1.10 9.34 -15.68
CA GLN A 53 -0.23 9.50 -16.27
C GLN A 53 -0.36 8.81 -17.64
N TYR A 54 0.77 8.47 -18.28
CA TYR A 54 0.84 7.81 -19.59
C TYR A 54 1.23 6.33 -19.48
N MET A 55 1.50 5.86 -18.26
CA MET A 55 1.64 4.43 -17.98
C MET A 55 0.24 3.84 -17.98
N GLY A 56 -0.16 3.28 -19.13
CA GLY A 56 -1.43 2.59 -19.30
C GLY A 56 -1.59 1.39 -18.35
N LEU A 57 -2.65 0.62 -18.54
CA LEU A 57 -2.84 -0.61 -17.77
C LEU A 57 -1.65 -1.56 -18.02
N HIS A 58 -0.85 -1.81 -16.98
CA HIS A 58 0.23 -2.78 -17.05
C HIS A 58 -0.34 -4.20 -16.91
N GLU A 59 -0.21 -5.01 -17.96
CA GLU A 59 -0.62 -6.42 -17.94
C GLU A 59 0.27 -7.28 -17.02
N ASN A 60 1.50 -6.81 -16.75
CA ASN A 60 2.49 -7.50 -15.94
C ASN A 60 2.87 -6.68 -14.71
N ILE A 61 2.62 -7.25 -13.52
CA ILE A 61 2.98 -6.64 -12.24
C ILE A 61 4.50 -6.42 -12.09
N GLN A 62 5.33 -7.21 -12.76
CA GLN A 62 6.79 -7.06 -12.72
C GLN A 62 7.24 -5.74 -13.36
N ASP A 63 6.54 -5.31 -14.41
CA ASP A 63 6.83 -4.05 -15.09
C ASP A 63 6.50 -2.86 -14.19
N VAL A 64 5.41 -2.96 -13.41
CA VAL A 64 5.05 -1.97 -12.38
C VAL A 64 6.16 -1.87 -11.32
N TRP A 65 6.69 -3.00 -10.85
CA TRP A 65 7.79 -3.00 -9.89
C TRP A 65 9.05 -2.32 -10.43
N TRP A 66 9.44 -2.61 -11.67
CA TRP A 66 10.60 -1.95 -12.29
C TRP A 66 10.40 -0.46 -12.49
N VAL A 67 9.18 -0.05 -12.83
CA VAL A 67 8.80 1.36 -12.92
C VAL A 67 8.93 2.06 -11.57
N ILE A 68 8.44 1.45 -10.49
CA ILE A 68 8.53 2.00 -9.14
C ILE A 68 10.00 2.13 -8.72
N ASP A 69 10.80 1.09 -8.94
CA ASP A 69 12.24 1.10 -8.62
C ASP A 69 12.97 2.21 -9.40
N ALA A 70 12.69 2.34 -10.70
CA ALA A 70 13.27 3.41 -11.52
C ALA A 70 12.86 4.80 -11.00
N MET A 71 11.60 5.01 -10.64
CA MET A 71 11.12 6.27 -10.05
C MET A 71 11.80 6.59 -8.72
N MET A 72 12.01 5.60 -7.86
CA MET A 72 12.76 5.78 -6.60
C MET A 72 14.21 6.21 -6.87
N ILE A 73 14.87 5.59 -7.84
CA ILE A 73 16.24 5.94 -8.24
C ILE A 73 16.29 7.39 -8.73
N VAL A 74 15.39 7.78 -9.65
CA VAL A 74 15.40 9.14 -10.21
C VAL A 74 15.03 10.17 -9.14
N HIS A 75 14.09 9.88 -8.23
CA HIS A 75 13.78 10.75 -7.09
C HIS A 75 15.01 11.00 -6.22
N ASN A 76 15.77 9.95 -5.90
CA ASN A 76 17.01 10.10 -5.14
C ASN A 76 18.04 10.95 -5.88
N MET A 77 18.13 10.83 -7.22
CA MET A 77 18.98 11.72 -8.03
C MET A 77 18.47 13.16 -7.99
N SER A 78 17.17 13.42 -8.12
CA SER A 78 16.59 14.76 -8.03
C SER A 78 16.89 15.42 -6.67
N LEU A 79 16.78 14.67 -5.57
CA LEU A 79 17.19 15.15 -4.24
C LEU A 79 18.69 15.50 -4.19
N TYR A 80 19.55 14.65 -4.76
CA TYR A 80 21.00 14.87 -4.81
C TYR A 80 21.36 16.15 -5.59
N TYR A 81 20.70 16.38 -6.74
CA TYR A 81 20.93 17.55 -7.58
C TYR A 81 20.15 18.80 -7.13
N LYS A 82 19.36 18.71 -6.04
CA LYS A 82 18.46 19.78 -5.56
C LYS A 82 17.49 20.26 -6.64
N ASP A 83 17.07 19.31 -7.48
CA ASP A 83 16.07 19.52 -8.50
C ASP A 83 14.69 19.40 -7.83
N HIS A 84 14.09 20.55 -7.52
CA HIS A 84 12.83 20.64 -6.80
C HIS A 84 11.69 20.89 -7.79
N PRO A 85 10.55 20.17 -7.67
CA PRO A 85 9.46 20.26 -8.62
C PRO A 85 8.78 21.64 -8.57
N ASP A 86 8.87 22.34 -7.43
CA ASP A 86 8.40 23.70 -7.18
C ASP A 86 9.07 24.76 -8.09
N ARG A 87 10.12 24.37 -8.83
CA ARG A 87 10.82 25.23 -9.81
C ARG A 87 10.39 24.98 -11.25
N LEU A 88 9.51 24.03 -11.50
CA LEU A 88 8.94 23.80 -12.82
C LEU A 88 7.84 24.86 -13.07
N GLU A 89 7.92 25.55 -14.21
CA GLU A 89 6.98 26.63 -14.60
C GLU A 89 5.50 26.21 -14.64
N ASP A 90 5.23 24.91 -14.64
CA ASP A 90 3.89 24.31 -14.74
C ASP A 90 3.46 23.57 -13.45
N TYR A 91 4.02 23.97 -12.30
CA TYR A 91 3.61 23.49 -10.99
C TYR A 91 2.22 24.05 -10.64
N SER A 92 1.16 23.24 -10.82
CA SER A 92 -0.18 23.60 -10.37
C SER A 92 -0.42 23.12 -8.94
N GLU A 93 -0.86 24.03 -8.06
CA GLU A 93 -1.27 23.71 -6.68
C GLU A 93 -2.43 22.68 -6.64
N GLU A 94 -3.17 22.51 -7.74
CA GLU A 94 -4.23 21.51 -7.89
C GLU A 94 -3.72 20.06 -7.77
N LEU A 95 -2.46 19.78 -8.14
CA LEU A 95 -1.86 18.45 -7.95
C LEU A 95 -1.39 18.20 -6.50
N ASN A 96 -1.35 19.26 -5.68
CA ASN A 96 -0.92 19.26 -4.28
C ASN A 96 -2.07 19.32 -3.29
N ASN A 97 -3.29 19.53 -3.75
CA ASN A 97 -4.46 19.34 -2.91
C ASN A 97 -4.58 17.84 -2.73
N ASP A 98 -3.88 17.32 -1.72
CA ASP A 98 -3.93 15.97 -1.17
C ASP A 98 -5.28 15.72 -0.49
N GLY A 99 -6.34 16.26 -1.10
CA GLY A 99 -7.67 16.40 -0.56
C GLY A 99 -7.96 15.19 0.27
N THR A 100 -8.47 15.43 1.46
CA THR A 100 -9.23 14.49 2.28
C THR A 100 -10.44 13.90 1.53
N GLY A 101 -10.40 13.86 0.19
CA GLY A 101 -11.22 13.09 -0.69
C GLY A 101 -10.89 11.63 -0.49
N ASP A 102 -11.86 10.96 0.09
CA ASP A 102 -12.24 9.58 -0.16
C ASP A 102 -11.74 9.08 -1.54
N TRP A 103 -10.58 8.41 -1.56
CA TRP A 103 -10.05 7.76 -2.76
C TRP A 103 -10.90 6.54 -3.19
N ASP A 104 -11.99 6.23 -2.49
CA ASP A 104 -13.03 5.33 -3.04
C ASP A 104 -13.75 5.96 -4.26
N ALA A 105 -13.56 7.27 -4.52
CA ALA A 105 -14.19 7.97 -5.64
C ALA A 105 -13.35 8.04 -6.93
N ASP A 106 -12.05 7.74 -6.88
CA ASP A 106 -11.27 7.50 -8.09
C ASP A 106 -11.59 6.07 -8.54
N ILE A 107 -12.63 5.97 -9.37
CA ILE A 107 -13.01 4.79 -10.13
C ILE A 107 -11.74 4.31 -10.86
N LEU A 108 -10.98 3.42 -10.21
CA LEU A 108 -10.22 2.40 -10.93
C LEU A 108 -11.23 1.87 -11.95
N PRO A 109 -10.93 1.87 -13.26
CA PRO A 109 -11.82 1.22 -14.22
C PRO A 109 -12.12 -0.14 -13.63
N GLU A 110 -13.41 -0.41 -13.41
CA GLU A 110 -13.89 -1.61 -12.75
C GLU A 110 -13.02 -2.75 -13.28
N VAL A 111 -12.15 -3.30 -12.42
CA VAL A 111 -11.32 -4.43 -12.80
C VAL A 111 -12.30 -5.59 -12.87
N THR A 112 -13.08 -5.62 -13.93
CA THR A 112 -13.88 -6.76 -14.30
C THR A 112 -12.89 -7.91 -14.45
N GLN A 113 -13.32 -9.10 -14.05
CA GLN A 113 -12.52 -10.32 -14.17
C GLN A 113 -11.99 -10.56 -15.59
N ASP A 114 -12.51 -9.82 -16.58
CA ASP A 114 -12.14 -9.88 -18.00
C ASP A 114 -10.79 -9.24 -18.34
N ASN A 115 -10.21 -8.37 -17.49
CA ASN A 115 -8.95 -7.68 -17.79
C ASN A 115 -7.68 -8.45 -17.37
N VAL A 116 -7.81 -9.55 -16.62
CA VAL A 116 -6.70 -10.46 -16.31
C VAL A 116 -6.91 -11.75 -17.11
N ARG A 117 -6.47 -11.75 -18.37
CA ARG A 117 -6.59 -12.91 -19.25
C ARG A 117 -5.60 -14.01 -18.83
N GLY A 118 -6.10 -14.99 -18.10
CA GLY A 118 -5.39 -16.24 -17.84
C GLY A 118 -5.80 -16.86 -16.50
N PRO A 119 -5.82 -18.21 -16.38
CA PRO A 119 -5.96 -18.82 -15.08
C PRO A 119 -4.82 -18.32 -14.19
N ALA A 120 -5.16 -17.74 -13.04
CA ALA A 120 -4.16 -17.43 -12.03
C ALA A 120 -3.37 -18.72 -11.75
N ASN A 121 -2.05 -18.69 -11.96
CA ASN A 121 -1.18 -19.83 -11.73
C ASN A 121 -0.98 -20.00 -10.22
N ILE A 122 -2.05 -20.40 -9.55
CA ILE A 122 -2.11 -20.69 -8.12
C ILE A 122 -1.58 -22.12 -7.98
N PRO A 123 -0.42 -22.34 -7.32
CA PRO A 123 0.09 -23.67 -7.05
C PRO A 123 -1.01 -24.57 -6.47
N HIS A 124 -1.11 -25.83 -6.91
CA HIS A 124 -2.21 -26.74 -6.56
C HIS A 124 -2.46 -26.92 -5.05
N HIS A 125 -1.48 -26.60 -4.19
CA HIS A 125 -1.61 -26.67 -2.74
C HIS A 125 -2.27 -25.43 -2.11
N GLU A 126 -2.30 -24.30 -2.81
CA GLU A 126 -2.85 -23.02 -2.34
C GLU A 126 -4.38 -22.96 -2.52
N THR A 127 -5.08 -23.83 -1.79
CA THR A 127 -6.55 -23.77 -1.72
C THR A 127 -7.02 -22.48 -1.03
N PRO A 128 -8.26 -22.00 -1.25
CA PRO A 128 -8.79 -20.82 -0.55
C PRO A 128 -8.69 -20.89 0.98
N ASN A 129 -8.85 -22.09 1.55
CA ASN A 129 -8.72 -22.31 2.99
C ASN A 129 -7.27 -22.26 3.46
N TRP A 130 -6.35 -22.85 2.68
CA TRP A 130 -4.92 -22.72 2.93
C TRP A 130 -4.50 -21.25 2.89
N LEU A 131 -4.98 -20.52 1.88
CA LEU A 131 -4.70 -19.10 1.73
C LEU A 131 -5.14 -18.33 2.97
N LYS A 132 -6.41 -18.46 3.39
CA LYS A 132 -6.92 -17.81 4.61
C LYS A 132 -6.08 -18.13 5.85
N ARG A 133 -5.66 -19.38 6.02
CA ARG A 133 -4.86 -19.82 7.18
C ARG A 133 -3.48 -19.18 7.19
N GLU A 134 -2.76 -19.22 6.08
CA GLU A 134 -1.43 -18.65 5.98
C GLU A 134 -1.45 -17.12 6.06
N GLY A 135 -2.46 -16.47 5.47
CA GLY A 135 -2.67 -15.03 5.63
C GLY A 135 -2.89 -14.64 7.09
N TYR A 136 -3.67 -15.42 7.84
CA TYR A 136 -3.88 -15.19 9.28
C TYR A 136 -2.60 -15.38 10.09
N LYS A 137 -1.79 -16.41 9.79
CA LYS A 137 -0.49 -16.62 10.42
C LYS A 137 0.45 -15.45 10.18
N LEU A 138 0.60 -15.04 8.93
CA LEU A 138 1.45 -13.90 8.56
C LEU A 138 1.01 -12.63 9.28
N HIS A 139 -0.30 -12.39 9.36
CA HIS A 139 -0.85 -11.22 10.05
C HIS A 139 -0.50 -11.21 11.54
N ASN A 140 -0.60 -12.36 12.22
CA ASN A 140 -0.20 -12.48 13.62
C ASN A 140 1.31 -12.33 13.81
N THR A 141 2.13 -12.92 12.92
CA THR A 141 3.59 -12.73 12.94
C THR A 141 3.96 -11.25 12.79
N LEU A 142 3.28 -10.51 11.90
CA LEU A 142 3.46 -9.08 11.75
C LEU A 142 3.03 -8.31 13.01
N LEU A 143 1.91 -8.68 13.63
CA LEU A 143 1.49 -8.08 14.90
C LEU A 143 2.55 -8.28 15.99
N ASP A 144 3.10 -9.48 16.13
CA ASP A 144 4.13 -9.78 17.13
C ASP A 144 5.46 -9.08 16.84
N THR A 145 5.81 -8.91 15.56
CA THR A 145 7.03 -8.21 15.15
C THR A 145 6.91 -6.69 15.35
N VAL A 146 5.79 -6.10 14.95
CA VAL A 146 5.59 -4.64 14.93
C VAL A 146 5.10 -4.10 16.28
N CYS A 147 4.31 -4.89 16.99
CA CYS A 147 3.78 -4.57 18.33
C CYS A 147 4.03 -5.75 19.29
N PRO A 148 5.29 -6.00 19.69
CA PRO A 148 5.64 -7.07 20.63
C PRO A 148 4.84 -6.98 21.93
N ILE A 149 4.45 -8.11 22.50
CA ILE A 149 3.58 -8.15 23.69
C ILE A 149 4.28 -7.57 24.94
N GLU A 150 5.60 -7.65 24.97
CA GLU A 150 6.47 -7.16 26.03
C GLU A 150 6.33 -5.64 26.22
N ASN A 151 5.96 -4.91 25.16
CA ASN A 151 5.75 -3.46 25.22
C ASN A 151 4.43 -3.03 25.88
N TYR A 152 3.60 -3.99 26.31
CA TYR A 152 2.25 -3.77 26.84
C TYR A 152 2.03 -4.42 28.22
N GLN A 153 3.12 -4.76 28.91
CA GLN A 153 3.13 -5.32 30.27
C GLN A 153 3.03 -4.23 31.35
#